data_AF-A0A960JCI4-F1
#
_entry.id   AF-A0A960JCI4-F1
#
_cell.length_a   1.000
_cell.length_b   1.000
_cell.length_c   1.000
_cell.angle_alpha   90.00
_cell.angle_beta   90.00
_cell.angle_gamma   90.00
#
_symmetry.space_group_name_H-M   'P 1'
#
loop_
_entity.id
_entity.type
_entity.pdbx_description
1 polymer ?
#
loop_
_entity_poly.entity_id
_entity_poly.type
_entity_poly.pdbx_seq_one_letter_code
_entity_poly.pdbx_strand_id
1 'polypeptide(L)' 'MSVPAPTSTRRGFVTVAAGAAVAAGCARLERPVAVLTFDDAVKSHRSFVAPILAQRGFNATFFVTHRWM' A
#
# COMPACT_ATOMS: atom_id res chain seq x y z
N MET A 1 -2.10 33.52 -44.57
CA MET A 1 -1.35 32.52 -43.79
C MET A 1 -1.36 32.97 -42.33
N SER A 2 -2.15 32.32 -41.48
CA SER A 2 -2.13 32.55 -40.03
C SER A 2 -2.33 31.19 -39.36
N VAL A 3 -1.35 30.79 -38.54
CA VAL A 3 -1.24 29.47 -37.89
C VAL A 3 -2.12 29.46 -36.63
N PRO A 4 -2.97 28.44 -36.39
CA PRO A 4 -3.70 28.35 -35.13
C PRO A 4 -2.82 27.83 -33.98
N ALA A 5 -2.98 28.44 -32.80
CA ALA A 5 -2.24 28.14 -31.57
C ALA A 5 -2.57 26.75 -30.98
N PRO A 6 -1.63 26.11 -30.24
CA PRO A 6 -1.79 24.76 -29.74
C PRO A 6 -2.79 24.67 -28.57
N THR A 7 -3.80 23.81 -28.73
CA THR A 7 -4.81 23.48 -27.75
C THR A 7 -4.18 22.82 -26.52
N SER A 8 -4.23 23.52 -25.37
CA SER A 8 -3.70 23.06 -24.09
C SER A 8 -4.62 21.99 -23.46
N THR A 9 -4.22 20.72 -23.59
CA THR A 9 -4.85 19.58 -22.90
C THR A 9 -4.66 19.72 -21.38
N ARG A 10 -5.72 20.12 -20.67
CA ARG A 10 -5.71 20.17 -19.20
C ARG A 10 -5.97 18.79 -18.61
N ARG A 11 -4.95 18.32 -17.88
CA ARG A 11 -4.83 17.03 -17.20
C ARG A 11 -5.98 16.84 -16.20
N GLY A 12 -6.72 15.74 -16.33
CA GLY A 12 -7.74 15.33 -15.37
C GLY A 12 -7.12 14.92 -14.04
N PHE A 13 -7.65 15.44 -12.94
CA PHE A 13 -7.33 14.99 -11.60
C PHE A 13 -8.15 13.74 -11.29
N VAL A 14 -7.46 12.63 -11.00
CA VAL A 14 -8.09 11.43 -10.44
C VAL A 14 -8.16 11.60 -8.93
N THR A 15 -9.37 11.78 -8.41
CA THR A 15 -9.64 11.70 -6.97
C THR A 15 -9.54 10.24 -6.55
N VAL A 16 -8.46 9.87 -5.86
CA VAL A 16 -8.38 8.56 -5.20
C VAL A 16 -9.24 8.63 -3.95
N ALA A 17 -10.43 8.02 -4.01
CA ALA A 17 -11.24 7.75 -2.84
C ALA A 17 -10.49 6.73 -1.96
N ALA A 18 -9.85 7.19 -0.89
CA ALA A 18 -9.40 6.35 0.20
C ALA A 18 -10.65 5.91 1.00
N GLY A 19 -11.36 4.92 0.43
CA GLY A 19 -12.54 4.31 1.00
C GLY A 19 -12.17 3.35 2.14
N ALA A 20 -12.53 3.78 3.35
CA ALA A 20 -12.89 3.02 4.54
C ALA A 20 -12.64 1.49 4.54
N ALA A 21 -11.79 1.04 5.45
CA ALA A 21 -11.94 -0.26 6.12
C ALA A 21 -11.25 -0.24 7.50
N VAL A 22 -11.66 0.70 8.36
CA VAL A 22 -11.43 0.59 9.81
C VAL A 22 -12.72 0.09 10.42
N ALA A 23 -12.83 -1.23 10.62
CA ALA A 23 -13.63 -1.93 11.64
C ALA A 23 -14.02 -3.33 11.15
N ALA A 24 -13.24 -4.34 11.54
CA ALA A 24 -13.74 -5.71 11.62
C ALA A 24 -12.92 -6.50 12.64
N GLY A 25 -13.34 -6.48 13.91
CA GLY A 25 -12.93 -7.45 14.92
C GLY A 25 -14.08 -7.56 15.90
N CYS A 26 -14.81 -8.67 16.00
CA CYS A 26 -14.35 -10.04 16.14
C CYS A 26 -15.42 -10.99 15.56
N ALA A 27 -15.33 -11.33 14.28
CA ALA A 27 -16.14 -12.41 13.71
C ALA A 27 -15.43 -13.75 14.00
N ARG A 28 -16.19 -14.78 14.41
CA ARG A 28 -15.68 -16.15 14.54
C ARG A 28 -15.09 -16.56 13.18
N LEU A 29 -13.79 -16.73 13.13
CA LEU A 29 -13.12 -17.16 11.91
C LEU A 29 -13.41 -18.64 11.68
N GLU A 30 -13.94 -18.97 10.51
CA GLU A 30 -14.23 -20.36 10.11
C GLU A 30 -12.95 -21.17 9.86
N ARG A 31 -11.83 -20.48 9.63
CA ARG A 31 -10.52 -21.04 9.33
C ARG A 31 -9.44 -20.36 10.18
N PRO A 32 -8.34 -21.05 10.52
CA PRO A 32 -7.22 -20.40 11.17
C PRO A 32 -6.69 -19.27 10.29
N VAL A 33 -6.59 -18.08 10.87
CA VAL A 33 -6.02 -16.90 10.22
C VAL A 33 -4.64 -16.66 10.82
N ALA A 34 -3.65 -16.46 9.96
CA ALA A 34 -2.32 -16.03 10.35
C ALA A 34 -2.19 -14.51 10.16
N VAL A 35 -1.60 -13.83 11.14
CA VAL A 35 -1.24 -12.41 11.05
C VAL A 35 0.26 -12.31 10.82
N LEU A 36 0.66 -11.55 9.80
CA LEU A 36 2.06 -11.35 9.45
C LEU A 36 2.57 -10.03 10.03
N THR A 37 3.56 -10.11 10.93
CA THR A 37 4.23 -8.96 11.55
C THR A 37 5.73 -9.06 11.35
N PHE A 38 6.37 -7.92 11.05
CA PHE A 38 7.81 -7.84 10.80
C PHE A 38 8.42 -6.75 11.68
N ASP A 39 9.35 -7.13 12.57
CA ASP A 39 10.03 -6.23 13.50
C ASP A 39 11.36 -5.71 12.93
N ASP A 40 12.00 -4.76 13.62
CA ASP A 40 13.34 -4.18 13.34
C ASP A 40 13.54 -3.45 12.00
N ALA A 41 12.59 -3.54 11.08
CA ALA A 41 12.59 -2.86 9.78
C ALA A 41 13.92 -2.93 9.01
N VAL A 42 14.58 -4.08 9.04
CA VAL A 42 15.79 -4.33 8.25
C VAL A 42 15.56 -4.15 6.75
N LYS A 43 16.61 -3.79 6.00
CA LYS A 43 16.54 -3.47 4.56
C LYS A 43 15.87 -4.57 3.72
N SER A 44 16.01 -5.84 4.12
CA SER A 44 15.39 -6.98 3.43
C SER A 44 13.85 -6.95 3.48
N HIS A 45 13.24 -6.36 4.52
CA HIS A 45 11.79 -6.21 4.62
C HIS A 45 11.24 -5.35 3.48
N ARG A 46 11.96 -4.29 3.11
CA ARG A 46 11.62 -3.44 1.96
C ARG A 46 11.98 -4.09 0.63
N SER A 47 13.19 -4.66 0.52
CA SER A 47 13.72 -5.10 -0.77
C SER A 47 13.14 -6.43 -1.25
N PHE A 48 12.70 -7.31 -0.35
CA PHE A 48 12.24 -8.66 -0.70
C PHE A 48 10.82 -8.94 -0.20
N VAL A 49 10.52 -8.65 1.07
CA VAL A 49 9.23 -9.03 1.67
C VAL A 49 8.08 -8.19 1.11
N ALA A 50 8.22 -6.86 1.08
CA ALA A 50 7.19 -5.95 0.56
C ALA A 50 6.71 -6.29 -0.88
N PRO A 51 7.58 -6.52 -1.87
CA PRO A 51 7.11 -6.88 -3.21
C PRO A 51 6.42 -8.26 -3.25
N ILE A 52 6.87 -9.23 -2.45
CA ILE A 52 6.21 -10.55 -2.39
C ILE A 52 4.81 -10.44 -1.79
N LEU A 53 4.64 -9.67 -0.73
CA LEU A 53 3.32 -9.44 -0.11
C LEU A 53 2.37 -8.73 -1.07
N ALA A 54 2.87 -7.72 -1.80
CA ALA A 54 2.09 -7.00 -2.80
C ALA A 54 1.65 -7.92 -3.97
N GLN A 55 2.55 -8.77 -4.48
CA GLN A 55 2.22 -9.73 -5.53
C GLN A 55 1.17 -10.77 -5.10
N ARG A 56 1.19 -11.15 -3.82
CA ARG A 56 0.24 -12.14 -3.26
C ARG A 56 -1.04 -11.51 -2.71
N GLY A 57 -1.15 -10.18 -2.69
CA GLY A 57 -2.30 -9.47 -2.12
C GLY A 57 -2.45 -9.66 -0.61
N PHE A 58 -1.35 -9.92 0.11
CA PHE A 58 -1.37 -10.12 1.55
C PHE A 58 -1.07 -8.83 2.31
N ASN A 59 -1.79 -8.65 3.40
CA ASN A 59 -1.57 -7.57 4.35
C ASN A 59 -0.57 -8.01 5.42
N ALA A 60 0.36 -7.13 5.76
CA ALA A 60 1.29 -7.32 6.88
C ALA A 60 1.56 -5.98 7.57
N THR A 61 1.94 -6.06 8.85
CA THR A 61 2.33 -4.88 9.65
C THR A 61 3.84 -4.87 9.86
N PHE A 62 4.48 -3.73 9.62
CA PHE A 62 5.91 -3.54 9.85
C PHE A 62 6.13 -2.63 11.06
N PHE A 63 6.82 -3.14 12.08
CA PHE A 63 7.23 -2.37 13.24
C PHE A 63 8.65 -1.85 13.01
N VAL A 64 8.78 -0.52 12.95
CA VAL A 64 10.03 0.16 12.61
C VAL A 64 10.77 0.59 13.86
N THR A 65 11.90 -0.04 14.14
CA THR A 65 12.79 0.36 15.24
C THR A 65 13.76 1.44 14.76
N HIS A 66 13.46 2.70 15.06
CA HIS A 66 14.20 3.87 14.55
C HIS A 66 15.63 4.05 15.11
N ARG A 67 16.00 3.35 16.20
CA ARG A 67 17.29 3.54 16.89
C ARG A 67 18.46 2.76 16.26
N TRP A 68 18.18 1.85 15.33
CA TRP A 68 19.16 0.88 14.78
C TRP A 68 19.16 0.81 13.25
N MET A 69 18.49 1.78 12.60
CA MET A 69 18.34 1.90 11.14
C MET A 69 19.32 2.93 10.59
#